data_AF-A0A969YKX4-F1
#
_entry.id   AF-A0A969YKX4-F1
#
_cell.length_a   1.000
_cell.length_b   1.000
_cell.length_c   1.000
_cell.angle_alpha   90.00
_cell.angle_beta   90.00
_cell.angle_gamma   90.00
#
_symmetry.space_group_name_H-M   'P 1'
#
loop_
_entity.id
_entity.type
_entity.pdbx_description
1 polymer ?
#
loop_
_entity_poly.entity_id
_entity_poly.type
_entity_poly.pdbx_seq_one_letter_code
_entity_poly.pdbx_strand_id
1 'polypeptide(L)' 'MSDWTFDQTAERNRKTPFDAAAFANHIQEQANHMDKCGWSSEARDLRKWASELRDKSTSVNNHFGDRTSLY' A
#
# COMPACT_ATOMS: atom_id res chain seq x y z
N MET A 1 -42.80 11.49 -20.83
CA MET A 1 -41.55 12.05 -20.26
C MET A 1 -41.27 11.24 -19.01
N SER A 2 -40.45 10.18 -19.14
CA SER A 2 -40.15 9.29 -18.00
C SER A 2 -38.78 9.60 -17.47
N ASP A 3 -38.79 9.95 -16.19
CA ASP A 3 -37.71 10.36 -15.31
C ASP A 3 -36.54 9.36 -15.34
N TRP A 4 -35.38 9.78 -15.85
CA TRP A 4 -34.11 9.06 -15.72
C TRP A 4 -33.48 9.41 -14.37
N THR A 5 -33.96 8.78 -13.31
CA THR A 5 -33.21 8.72 -12.04
C THR A 5 -32.06 7.73 -12.22
N PHE A 6 -30.97 8.22 -12.79
CA PHE A 6 -29.69 7.55 -12.81
C PHE A 6 -29.19 7.46 -11.37
N ASP A 7 -29.39 6.31 -10.72
CA ASP A 7 -28.81 6.00 -9.42
C ASP A 7 -27.28 5.92 -9.56
N GLN A 8 -26.64 7.08 -9.43
CA GLN A 8 -25.20 7.26 -9.55
C GLN A 8 -24.51 7.11 -8.19
N THR A 9 -25.10 6.36 -7.25
CA THR A 9 -24.62 6.37 -5.85
C THR A 9 -23.98 5.07 -5.36
N ALA A 10 -24.04 3.97 -6.12
CA ALA A 10 -23.58 2.66 -5.64
C ALA A 10 -22.12 2.27 -5.97
N GLU A 11 -21.44 2.89 -6.94
CA GLU A 11 -20.18 2.33 -7.49
C GLU A 11 -18.88 3.09 -7.20
N ARG A 12 -18.92 4.11 -6.34
CA ARG A 12 -17.73 4.94 -6.06
C ARG A 12 -16.94 4.56 -4.79
N ASN A 13 -17.29 3.44 -4.15
CA ASN A 13 -16.68 2.97 -2.90
C ASN A 13 -15.91 1.65 -3.01
N ARG A 14 -15.55 1.20 -4.22
CA ARG A 14 -14.49 0.19 -4.36
C ARG A 14 -13.13 0.89 -4.19
N LYS A 15 -12.82 1.32 -2.97
CA LYS A 15 -11.43 1.55 -2.56
C LYS A 15 -10.74 0.21 -2.77
N THR A 16 -9.97 0.08 -3.84
CA THR A 16 -9.10 -1.07 -4.04
C THR A 16 -8.32 -1.29 -2.74
N PRO A 17 -8.24 -2.54 -2.24
CA PRO A 17 -7.44 -2.80 -1.06
C PRO A 17 -6.02 -2.33 -1.36
N PHE A 18 -5.57 -1.33 -0.60
CA PHE A 18 -4.22 -0.80 -0.74
C PHE A 18 -3.26 -1.87 -0.24
N ASP A 19 -2.57 -2.53 -1.17
CA ASP A 19 -1.54 -3.49 -0.84
C ASP A 19 -0.23 -2.77 -0.54
N ALA A 20 -0.01 -2.52 0.75
CA ALA A 20 1.19 -1.89 1.25
C ALA A 20 2.46 -2.69 0.92
N ALA A 21 2.37 -4.02 0.78
CA ALA A 21 3.52 -4.86 0.43
C ALA A 21 3.88 -4.71 -1.06
N ALA A 22 2.88 -4.72 -1.94
CA ALA A 22 3.09 -4.43 -3.37
C ALA A 22 3.66 -3.02 -3.57
N PHE A 23 3.15 -2.03 -2.81
CA PHE A 23 3.67 -0.67 -2.87
C PHE A 23 5.11 -0.55 -2.34
N ALA A 24 5.46 -1.24 -1.26
CA ALA A 24 6.83 -1.31 -0.76
C ALA A 24 7.81 -1.88 -1.80
N ASN A 25 7.41 -2.96 -2.48
CA ASN A 25 8.22 -3.54 -3.55
C ASN A 25 8.43 -2.54 -4.70
N HIS A 26 7.39 -1.82 -5.10
CA HIS A 26 7.49 -0.80 -6.13
C HIS A 26 8.47 0.34 -5.75
N ILE A 27 8.42 0.82 -4.50
CA ILE A 27 9.38 1.82 -3.99
C ILE A 27 10.81 1.27 -4.05
N GLN A 28 11.02 0.01 -3.69
CA GLN A 28 12.34 -0.61 -3.70
C GLN A 28 12.91 -0.73 -5.12
N GLU A 29 12.08 -1.04 -6.12
CA GLU A 29 12.48 -1.06 -7.53
C GLU A 29 12.90 0.34 -8.01
N GLN A 30 12.13 1.38 -7.67
CA GLN A 30 12.46 2.76 -8.02
C GLN A 30 13.77 3.19 -7.35
N ALA A 31 13.96 2.84 -6.08
CA ALA A 31 15.21 3.11 -5.38
C ALA A 31 16.41 2.42 -6.06
N ASN A 32 16.26 1.18 -6.53
CA ASN A 32 17.31 0.50 -7.29
C ASN A 32 17.61 1.17 -8.63
N HIS A 33 16.60 1.72 -9.30
CA HIS A 33 16.81 2.50 -10.52
C HIS A 33 17.56 3.81 -10.22
N MET A 34 17.17 4.53 -9.17
CA MET A 34 17.84 5.75 -8.71
C MET A 34 19.30 5.52 -8.36
N ASP A 35 19.61 4.40 -7.71
CA ASP A 35 20.98 4.01 -7.38
C ASP A 35 21.84 3.82 -8.65
N LYS A 36 21.27 3.19 -9.69
CA LYS A 36 21.93 3.05 -11.00
C LYS A 36 22.13 4.39 -11.71
N CYS A 37 21.29 5.39 -11.44
CA CYS A 37 21.41 6.74 -11.98
C CYS A 37 22.34 7.64 -11.17
N GLY A 38 22.99 7.14 -10.11
CA GLY A 38 23.91 7.89 -9.26
C GLY A 38 23.28 8.63 -8.09
N TRP A 39 22.00 8.38 -7.79
CA TRP A 39 21.25 8.95 -6.66
C TRP A 39 21.25 7.98 -5.47
N SER A 40 22.44 7.46 -5.14
CA SER A 40 22.61 6.38 -4.16
C SER A 40 22.18 6.77 -2.74
N SER A 41 22.31 8.04 -2.37
CA SER A 41 21.93 8.55 -1.05
C SER A 41 20.41 8.49 -0.85
N GLU A 42 19.67 9.02 -1.82
CA GLU A 42 18.20 9.04 -1.84
C GLU A 42 17.63 7.64 -2.02
N ALA A 43 18.26 6.81 -2.86
CA ALA A 43 17.92 5.40 -3.01
C ALA A 43 18.03 4.63 -1.69
N ARG A 44 19.04 4.93 -0.86
CA ARG A 44 19.18 4.29 0.46
C ARG A 44 18.02 4.66 1.39
N ASP A 45 17.62 5.92 1.41
CA ASP A 45 16.52 6.39 2.25
C ASP A 45 15.18 5.79 1.79
N LEU A 46 14.97 5.68 0.48
CA LEU A 46 13.77 5.02 -0.08
C LEU A 46 13.73 3.52 0.22
N ARG A 47 14.87 2.81 0.17
CA ARG A 47 14.93 1.40 0.58
C ARG A 47 14.57 1.22 2.04
N LYS A 48 15.05 2.12 2.91
CA LYS A 48 14.71 2.12 4.34
C LYS A 48 13.20 2.32 4.55
N TRP A 49 12.61 3.29 3.86
CA TRP A 49 11.17 3.52 3.89
C TRP A 49 10.35 2.32 3.40
N ALA A 50 10.77 1.68 2.31
CA ALA A 50 10.13 0.47 1.80
C ALA A 50 10.15 -0.67 2.84
N SER A 51 11.28 -0.87 3.54
CA SER A 51 11.37 -1.85 4.62
C SER A 51 10.44 -1.52 5.79
N GLU A 52 10.45 -0.27 6.27
CA GLU A 52 9.58 0.18 7.37
C GLU A 52 8.09 0.03 7.02
N LEU A 53 7.70 0.32 5.78
CA LEU A 53 6.33 0.15 5.30
C LEU A 53 5.92 -1.34 5.32
N ARG A 54 6.82 -2.23 4.90
CA ARG A 54 6.58 -3.67 4.88
C ARG A 54 6.43 -4.24 6.30
N ASP A 55 7.29 -3.81 7.22
CA ASP A 55 7.25 -4.23 8.62
C ASP A 55 6.00 -3.70 9.35
N LYS A 56 5.56 -2.48 9.03
CA LYS A 56 4.28 -1.95 9.53
C LYS A 56 3.09 -2.73 8.99
N SER A 57 3.11 -3.12 7.71
CA SER A 57 2.06 -3.93 7.10
C SER A 57 1.92 -5.31 7.77
N THR A 58 3.04 -5.98 8.05
CA THR A 58 3.04 -7.27 8.75
C THR A 58 2.64 -7.14 10.23
N SER A 59 3.07 -6.07 10.90
CA SER A 59 2.69 -5.80 12.29
C SER A 59 1.18 -5.57 12.46
N VAL A 60 0.51 -4.89 11.52
CA VAL A 60 -0.95 -4.68 11.57
C VAL A 60 -1.70 -6.00 11.36
N ASN A 61 -1.21 -6.86 10.47
CA ASN A 61 -1.81 -8.18 10.25
C ASN A 61 -1.65 -9.11 11.48
N ASN A 62 -0.52 -9.05 12.17
CA ASN A 62 -0.32 -9.84 13.39
C ASN A 62 -1.11 -9.30 14.59
N HIS A 63 -1.29 -7.97 14.69
CA HIS A 63 -2.05 -7.38 15.80
C HIS A 63 -3.56 -7.63 15.70
N PHE A 64 -4.09 -7.89 14.50
CA PHE A 64 -5.48 -8.33 14.30
C PHE A 64 -5.68 -9.85 14.50
N GLY A 65 -4.63 -10.67 14.35
CA GLY A 65 -4.68 -12.12 14.60
C GLY A 65 -4.73 -12.49 16.09
N ASP A 66 -4.23 -11.64 16.98
CA ASP A 66 -4.22 -11.89 18.43
C ASP A 66 -5.57 -11.61 19.13
N ARG A 67 -6.46 -10.86 18.47
CA ARG A 67 -7.77 -10.49 19.04
C ARG A 67 -8.92 -11.44 18.70
N THR A 68 -8.69 -12.45 17.85
CA THR A 68 -9.72 -13.43 17.47
C THR A 68 -9.58 -14.78 18.18
N SER A 69 -8.57 -14.97 19.02
CA SER A 69 -8.38 -16.18 19.85
C SER A 69 -8.85 -15.95 21.29
N LEU A 70 -10.10 -15.49 21.45
CA LEU A 70 -10.77 -15.38 22.74
C LEU A 70 -12.27 -15.58 22.53
N TYR A 71 -12.64 -16.71 21.90
CA TYR A 71 -13.96 -17.33 21.99
C TYR A 71 -13.83 -18.84 21.78
#